data_AF-K5WD56-F1
#
_entry.id   AF-K5WD56-F1
#
_cell.length_a   1.000
_cell.length_b   1.000
_cell.length_c   1.000
_cell.angle_alpha   90.00
_cell.angle_beta   90.00
_cell.angle_gamma   90.00
#
_symmetry.space_group_name_H-M   'P 1'
#
loop_
_entity.id
_entity.type
_entity.pdbx_description
1 polymer ?
#
loop_
_entity_poly.entity_id
_entity_poly.type
_entity_poly.pdbx_seq_one_letter_code
_entity_poly.pdbx_strand_id
1 'polypeptide(L)'
;MSYSGKKGTAEPQTGKRGPSAKASTKPSVLSIPADIDKDPVALMQLASKLSLDNGNFVDTKFYAFSRRNASGTIYAPKAIYANSWMLRAKSPQYFENLLFGGYDANCTIGPLDGAVSLDHECLDEAESLGYDSDSDIEDDDDDTETVPPKTYRKSALDAPKTKDDRSTPAPDDSVKAEQEDEQEDESQVPGQKGRIIVLQSFAYPTWKAFVYYLYTGKVEFTRLKSQKPAVQPLAKTVQMSAKAPPCSPKSMYKLADELGISELKNLAQADIQSKLSGDNILAELFSTFTSRYDDIRDMEITFACDKAKDALKAGMSSWMNTIPANILKRNATVVGLLVEKLAAAPTPAPAPAIQKPTHCPSCSYGRNGYQFYLRCNNCSYNFSNSF
;
A
#
# COMPACT_ATOMS: atom_id res chain seq x y z
N MET A 1 -98.99 11.20 2.13
CA MET A 1 -98.96 10.70 0.74
C MET A 1 -97.53 10.35 0.40
N SER A 2 -97.31 9.08 0.11
CA SER A 2 -96.05 8.47 -0.34
C SER A 2 -95.65 8.98 -1.73
N TYR A 3 -94.36 9.13 -2.01
CA TYR A 3 -93.60 8.28 -2.95
C TYR A 3 -92.14 8.75 -3.08
N SER A 4 -91.29 7.77 -3.39
CA SER A 4 -89.83 7.75 -3.31
C SER A 4 -89.13 8.35 -4.53
N GLY A 5 -87.89 8.82 -4.35
CA GLY A 5 -86.94 9.11 -5.43
C GLY A 5 -85.50 9.14 -4.92
N LYS A 6 -84.71 8.12 -5.27
CA LYS A 6 -83.27 7.97 -5.00
C LYS A 6 -82.43 8.79 -5.99
N LYS A 7 -81.26 9.26 -5.51
CA LYS A 7 -79.95 9.54 -6.18
C LYS A 7 -79.35 10.75 -5.44
N GLY A 8 -78.12 10.81 -4.95
CA GLY A 8 -76.89 10.08 -5.17
C GLY A 8 -75.79 11.07 -4.76
N THR A 9 -75.26 10.94 -3.55
CA THR A 9 -74.24 11.85 -3.00
C THR A 9 -72.85 11.42 -3.47
N ALA A 10 -72.13 12.37 -4.07
CA ALA A 10 -70.78 12.21 -4.54
C ALA A 10 -69.80 12.14 -3.35
N GLU A 11 -69.05 11.04 -3.25
CA GLU A 11 -67.82 10.96 -2.45
C GLU A 11 -66.61 11.31 -3.33
N PRO A 12 -65.60 12.02 -2.79
CA PRO A 12 -64.38 12.33 -3.52
C PRO A 12 -63.46 11.10 -3.61
N GLN A 13 -62.96 10.83 -4.81
CA GLN A 13 -62.01 9.77 -5.10
C GLN A 13 -60.71 9.96 -4.30
N THR A 14 -60.39 8.98 -3.44
CA THR A 14 -59.08 8.82 -2.82
C THR A 14 -58.06 8.35 -3.86
N GLY A 15 -57.32 9.28 -4.45
CA GLY A 15 -56.13 8.98 -5.23
C GLY A 15 -55.02 8.46 -4.31
N LYS A 16 -54.86 7.14 -4.20
CA LYS A 16 -53.70 6.51 -3.57
C LYS A 16 -52.47 6.79 -4.45
N ARG A 17 -51.72 7.86 -4.14
CA ARG A 17 -50.32 8.00 -4.57
C ARG A 17 -49.52 6.93 -3.82
N GLY A 18 -49.19 5.84 -4.49
CA GLY A 18 -48.22 4.89 -3.99
C GLY A 18 -46.87 5.60 -3.77
N PRO A 19 -46.11 5.27 -2.71
CA PRO A 19 -44.77 5.81 -2.55
C PRO A 19 -43.93 5.32 -3.72
N SER A 20 -43.41 6.28 -4.51
CA SER A 20 -42.40 6.02 -5.52
C SER A 20 -41.19 5.43 -4.82
N ALA A 21 -41.03 4.11 -4.95
CA ALA A 21 -39.85 3.40 -4.52
C ALA A 21 -38.69 3.98 -5.33
N LYS A 22 -37.90 4.86 -4.71
CA LYS A 22 -36.57 5.21 -5.21
C LYS A 22 -35.81 3.90 -5.33
N ALA A 23 -35.68 3.41 -6.55
CA ALA A 23 -34.81 2.30 -6.87
C ALA A 23 -33.39 2.72 -6.47
N SER A 24 -32.93 2.18 -5.34
CA SER A 24 -31.52 2.21 -4.97
C SER A 24 -30.80 1.25 -5.92
N THR A 25 -30.48 1.73 -7.12
CA THR A 25 -29.54 1.05 -8.01
C THR A 25 -28.15 1.26 -7.43
N LYS A 26 -27.80 0.50 -6.38
CA LYS A 26 -26.41 0.21 -6.05
C LYS A 26 -25.80 -0.43 -7.30
N PRO A 27 -24.83 0.18 -7.99
CA PRO A 27 -24.09 -0.50 -9.02
C PRO A 27 -23.32 -1.65 -8.35
N SER A 28 -23.66 -2.86 -8.75
CA SER A 28 -23.07 -4.08 -8.28
C SER A 28 -21.55 -4.01 -8.44
N VAL A 29 -20.78 -4.40 -7.40
CA VAL A 29 -19.50 -5.07 -7.67
C VAL A 29 -19.84 -6.07 -8.76
N LEU A 30 -19.11 -6.11 -9.88
CA LEU A 30 -19.27 -7.22 -10.83
C LEU A 30 -19.14 -8.49 -9.98
N SER A 31 -20.26 -9.13 -9.70
CA SER A 31 -20.29 -10.26 -8.78
C SER A 31 -19.47 -11.32 -9.47
N ILE A 32 -18.41 -11.80 -8.82
CA ILE A 32 -17.67 -12.94 -9.34
C ILE A 32 -18.70 -14.08 -9.37
N PRO A 33 -19.03 -14.63 -10.55
CA PRO A 33 -20.01 -15.70 -10.64
C PRO A 33 -19.60 -16.86 -9.74
N ALA A 34 -20.56 -17.45 -9.01
CA ALA A 34 -20.27 -18.41 -7.94
C ALA A 34 -19.66 -19.73 -8.44
N ASP A 35 -19.81 -20.00 -9.74
CA ASP A 35 -19.30 -21.14 -10.48
C ASP A 35 -17.83 -20.97 -10.94
N ILE A 36 -17.23 -19.81 -10.72
CA ILE A 36 -15.89 -19.48 -11.20
C ILE A 36 -14.86 -19.71 -10.10
N ASP A 37 -13.85 -20.52 -10.43
CA ASP A 37 -12.67 -20.70 -9.59
C ASP A 37 -12.04 -19.33 -9.27
N LYS A 38 -11.78 -19.09 -7.99
CA LYS A 38 -11.18 -17.83 -7.51
C LYS A 38 -9.67 -17.78 -7.74
N ASP A 39 -9.14 -18.70 -8.55
CA ASP A 39 -7.77 -18.65 -9.03
C ASP A 39 -7.47 -17.28 -9.70
N PRO A 40 -6.40 -16.59 -9.26
CA PRO A 40 -6.05 -15.27 -9.78
C PRO A 40 -5.83 -15.23 -11.29
N VAL A 41 -5.31 -16.30 -11.90
CA VAL A 41 -5.03 -16.34 -13.35
C VAL A 41 -6.34 -16.48 -14.13
N ALA A 42 -7.22 -17.38 -13.70
CA ALA A 42 -8.54 -17.54 -14.29
C ALA A 42 -9.38 -16.25 -14.20
N LEU A 43 -9.39 -15.61 -13.03
CA LEU A 43 -10.08 -14.34 -12.85
C LEU A 43 -9.50 -13.25 -13.76
N MET A 44 -8.18 -13.16 -13.90
CA MET A 44 -7.52 -12.20 -14.79
C MET A 44 -7.95 -12.43 -16.24
N GLN A 45 -7.86 -13.67 -16.72
CA GLN A 45 -8.28 -14.05 -18.08
C GLN A 45 -9.74 -13.67 -18.35
N LEU A 46 -10.61 -13.90 -17.37
CA LEU A 46 -12.03 -13.56 -17.50
C LEU A 46 -12.29 -12.06 -17.48
N ALA A 47 -11.66 -11.32 -16.56
CA ALA A 47 -11.74 -9.86 -16.53
C ALA A 47 -11.23 -9.24 -17.84
N SER A 48 -10.13 -9.77 -18.38
CA SER A 48 -9.63 -9.39 -19.71
C SER A 48 -10.64 -9.71 -20.80
N LYS A 49 -11.20 -10.93 -20.83
CA LYS A 49 -12.22 -11.32 -21.82
C LYS A 49 -13.43 -10.38 -21.80
N LEU A 50 -13.99 -10.11 -20.61
CA LEU A 50 -15.13 -9.21 -20.46
C LEU A 50 -14.82 -7.78 -20.92
N SER A 51 -13.59 -7.31 -20.68
CA SER A 51 -13.17 -5.99 -21.14
C SER A 51 -13.09 -5.84 -22.66
N LEU A 52 -12.96 -6.96 -23.40
CA LEU A 52 -12.99 -6.94 -24.87
C LEU A 52 -14.40 -6.65 -25.41
N ASP A 53 -15.45 -7.02 -24.66
CA ASP A 53 -16.83 -6.85 -25.10
C ASP A 53 -17.39 -5.47 -24.72
N ASN A 54 -16.95 -4.89 -23.60
CA ASN A 54 -17.53 -3.67 -23.02
C ASN A 54 -16.54 -2.50 -22.85
N GLY A 55 -15.25 -2.69 -23.14
CA GLY A 55 -14.20 -1.67 -22.98
C GLY A 55 -13.78 -1.40 -21.53
N ASN A 56 -14.38 -2.08 -20.55
CA ASN A 56 -14.26 -1.78 -19.13
C ASN A 56 -13.45 -2.85 -18.41
N PHE A 57 -12.19 -2.55 -18.11
CA PHE A 57 -11.35 -3.41 -17.26
C PHE A 57 -11.23 -2.86 -15.83
N VAL A 58 -11.14 -1.54 -15.67
CA VAL A 58 -11.03 -0.88 -14.36
C VAL A 58 -12.44 -0.62 -13.82
N ASP A 59 -12.67 -0.93 -12.53
CA ASP A 59 -13.95 -0.66 -11.86
C ASP A 59 -13.78 0.01 -10.48
N THR A 60 -12.53 0.20 -10.06
CA THR A 60 -12.15 0.72 -8.74
C THR A 60 -11.02 1.75 -8.89
N LYS A 61 -11.15 2.85 -8.16
CA LYS A 61 -10.17 3.93 -8.06
C LYS A 61 -9.85 4.17 -6.59
N PHE A 62 -8.58 4.12 -6.25
CA PHE A 62 -8.07 4.52 -4.94
C PHE A 62 -7.43 5.90 -5.03
N TYR A 63 -7.63 6.71 -4.00
CA TYR A 63 -6.78 7.85 -3.71
C TYR A 63 -5.86 7.50 -2.54
N ALA A 64 -4.56 7.61 -2.76
CA ALA A 64 -3.57 7.47 -1.70
C ALA A 64 -2.64 8.69 -1.72
N PHE A 65 -2.17 9.09 -0.56
CA PHE A 65 -1.35 10.29 -0.40
C PHE A 65 0.12 10.00 -0.71
N SER A 66 0.78 10.98 -1.33
CA SER A 66 2.18 10.83 -1.75
C SER A 66 3.15 11.74 -1.02
N ARG A 67 2.66 12.76 -0.31
CA ARG A 67 3.50 13.71 0.43
C ARG A 67 2.94 13.96 1.82
N ARG A 68 3.82 14.28 2.78
CA ARG A 68 3.43 14.81 4.10
C ARG A 68 4.23 16.06 4.41
N ASN A 69 3.60 17.02 5.06
CA ASN A 69 4.27 18.24 5.50
C ASN A 69 4.98 18.02 6.86
N ALA A 70 5.72 19.03 7.31
CA ALA A 70 6.45 18.99 8.59
C ALA A 70 5.56 18.77 9.84
N SER A 71 4.27 19.14 9.77
CA SER A 71 3.30 18.86 10.85
C SER A 71 2.80 17.41 10.87
N GLY A 72 3.18 16.61 9.86
CA GLY A 72 2.71 15.23 9.68
C GLY A 72 1.42 15.12 8.86
N THR A 73 0.82 16.23 8.43
CA THR A 73 -0.40 16.24 7.61
C THR A 73 -0.09 15.70 6.21
N ILE A 74 -0.86 14.71 5.77
CA ILE A 74 -0.73 14.10 4.45
C ILE A 74 -1.47 14.89 3.38
N TYR A 75 -0.88 14.96 2.19
CA TYR A 75 -1.42 15.70 1.06
C TYR A 75 -0.95 15.12 -0.28
N ALA A 76 -1.30 15.79 -1.38
CA ALA A 76 -1.01 15.36 -2.76
C ALA A 76 -1.58 13.95 -3.06
N PRO A 77 -2.91 13.79 -3.04
CA PRO A 77 -3.58 12.53 -3.37
C PRO A 77 -3.31 12.17 -4.83
N LYS A 78 -3.02 10.89 -5.07
CA LYS A 78 -2.81 10.34 -6.41
C LYS A 78 -3.73 9.15 -6.64
N ALA A 79 -4.28 9.08 -7.85
CA ALA A 79 -5.19 8.03 -8.24
C ALA A 79 -4.44 6.73 -8.58
N ILE A 80 -4.97 5.60 -8.12
CA ILE A 80 -4.55 4.24 -8.47
C ILE A 80 -5.78 3.50 -8.97
N TYR A 81 -5.70 2.96 -10.18
CA TYR A 81 -6.82 2.28 -10.83
C TYR A 81 -6.65 0.77 -10.71
N ALA A 82 -7.76 0.09 -10.40
CA ALA A 82 -7.78 -1.35 -10.18
C ALA A 82 -9.09 -1.99 -10.65
N ASN A 83 -9.05 -3.29 -10.78
CA ASN A 83 -10.14 -4.20 -11.07
C ASN A 83 -10.42 -4.97 -9.78
N SER A 84 -11.66 -4.88 -9.30
CA SER A 84 -12.08 -5.42 -8.01
C SER A 84 -12.00 -6.94 -7.92
N TRP A 85 -11.95 -7.65 -9.06
CA TRP A 85 -11.80 -9.10 -9.07
C TRP A 85 -10.38 -9.49 -8.73
N MET A 86 -9.39 -8.75 -9.25
CA MET A 86 -7.97 -9.03 -9.00
C MET A 86 -7.61 -8.82 -7.53
N LEU A 87 -8.17 -7.75 -6.95
CA LEU A 87 -7.96 -7.45 -5.54
C LEU A 87 -8.49 -8.57 -4.64
N ARG A 88 -9.72 -9.04 -4.91
CA ARG A 88 -10.37 -10.11 -4.14
C ARG A 88 -9.79 -11.49 -4.37
N ALA A 89 -9.12 -11.74 -5.50
CA ALA A 89 -8.51 -13.04 -5.79
C ALA A 89 -7.44 -13.44 -4.76
N LYS A 90 -6.62 -12.47 -4.35
CA LYS A 90 -5.48 -12.70 -3.45
C LYS A 90 -5.80 -12.43 -1.98
N SER A 91 -6.69 -11.48 -1.69
CA SER A 91 -7.05 -11.10 -0.31
C SER A 91 -8.56 -10.84 -0.20
N PRO A 92 -9.41 -11.87 -0.34
CA PRO A 92 -10.86 -11.70 -0.43
C PRO A 92 -11.45 -11.03 0.81
N GLN A 93 -11.08 -11.47 2.02
CA GLN A 93 -11.68 -10.96 3.26
C GLN A 93 -11.46 -9.45 3.46
N TYR A 94 -10.23 -8.99 3.17
CA TYR A 94 -9.91 -7.58 3.29
C TYR A 94 -10.62 -6.74 2.22
N PHE A 95 -10.52 -7.14 0.94
CA PHE A 95 -11.07 -6.35 -0.15
C PHE A 95 -12.59 -6.43 -0.28
N GLU A 96 -13.23 -7.53 0.14
CA GLU A 96 -14.70 -7.56 0.23
C GLU A 96 -15.18 -6.49 1.21
N ASN A 97 -14.64 -6.47 2.43
CA ASN A 97 -14.99 -5.44 3.41
C ASN A 97 -14.69 -4.02 2.87
N LEU A 98 -13.50 -3.79 2.31
CA LEU A 98 -13.10 -2.48 1.78
C LEU A 98 -14.00 -2.00 0.61
N LEU A 99 -14.35 -2.89 -0.33
CA LEU A 99 -15.13 -2.54 -1.53
C LEU A 99 -16.63 -2.42 -1.28
N PHE A 100 -17.13 -2.97 -0.17
CA PHE A 100 -18.54 -2.93 0.21
C PHE A 100 -18.84 -1.94 1.35
N GLY A 101 -17.90 -1.04 1.67
CA GLY A 101 -18.09 0.03 2.65
C GLY A 101 -17.91 -0.40 4.11
N GLY A 102 -17.20 -1.51 4.35
CA GLY A 102 -16.70 -1.86 5.67
C GLY A 102 -15.54 -0.95 6.10
N TYR A 103 -15.18 -1.01 7.39
CA TYR A 103 -14.11 -0.22 8.03
C TYR A 103 -14.32 1.30 8.03
N ASP A 104 -15.58 1.77 8.01
CA ASP A 104 -15.92 3.19 7.88
C ASP A 104 -15.26 3.85 6.65
N ALA A 105 -14.94 3.03 5.63
CA ALA A 105 -14.22 3.46 4.46
C ALA A 105 -15.04 4.46 3.66
N ASN A 106 -14.39 5.53 3.23
CA ASN A 106 -14.86 6.53 2.27
C ASN A 106 -15.07 5.93 0.86
N CYS A 107 -15.86 4.86 0.76
CA CYS A 107 -16.18 4.14 -0.46
C CYS A 107 -17.44 4.73 -1.09
N THR A 108 -17.25 5.53 -2.14
CA THR A 108 -18.33 6.15 -2.90
C THR A 108 -18.39 5.59 -4.32
N ILE A 109 -19.48 5.89 -5.03
CA ILE A 109 -19.62 5.57 -6.45
C ILE A 109 -19.50 6.89 -7.21
N GLY A 110 -18.58 6.95 -8.16
CA GLY A 110 -18.35 8.16 -8.93
C GLY A 110 -17.65 7.89 -10.27
N PRO A 111 -17.40 8.94 -11.06
CA PRO A 111 -16.67 8.84 -12.32
C PRO A 111 -15.23 8.40 -12.08
N LEU A 112 -14.77 7.35 -12.76
CA LEU A 112 -13.39 6.87 -12.66
C LEU A 112 -12.40 7.86 -13.28
N ASP A 113 -12.79 8.54 -14.35
CA ASP A 113 -12.04 9.61 -15.02
C ASP A 113 -12.15 10.99 -14.33
N GLY A 114 -13.05 11.13 -13.35
CA GLY A 114 -13.28 12.40 -12.65
C GLY A 114 -12.06 12.92 -11.89
N ALA A 115 -11.97 14.24 -11.76
CA ALA A 115 -10.98 14.90 -10.92
C ALA A 115 -11.17 14.53 -9.43
N VAL A 116 -10.14 14.80 -8.63
CA VAL A 116 -10.17 14.59 -7.18
C VAL A 116 -11.16 15.59 -6.56
N SER A 117 -12.33 15.14 -6.14
CA SER A 117 -13.24 15.90 -5.27
C SER A 117 -13.10 15.35 -3.85
N LEU A 118 -12.05 15.78 -3.16
CA LEU A 118 -11.93 15.51 -1.72
C LEU A 118 -12.59 16.68 -0.99
N ASP A 119 -13.74 16.42 -0.41
CA ASP A 119 -14.34 17.35 0.54
C ASP A 119 -13.38 17.45 1.75
N HIS A 120 -13.14 18.68 2.23
CA HIS A 120 -12.18 18.98 3.30
C HIS A 120 -12.41 18.13 4.57
N GLU A 121 -13.64 17.67 4.81
CA GLU A 121 -13.99 16.81 5.96
C GLU A 121 -13.26 15.45 5.95
N CYS A 122 -12.87 14.91 4.78
CA CYS A 122 -12.08 13.66 4.70
C CYS A 122 -10.58 13.83 5.04
N LEU A 123 -10.12 15.07 5.23
CA LEU A 123 -8.72 15.42 5.48
C LEU A 123 -8.48 15.87 6.92
N ASP A 124 -9.49 16.47 7.57
CA ASP A 124 -9.33 17.10 8.88
C ASP A 124 -9.24 16.10 10.06
N GLU A 125 -9.75 14.87 9.91
CA GLU A 125 -9.62 13.79 10.92
C GLU A 125 -8.39 12.89 10.68
N ALA A 126 -7.67 13.07 9.57
CA ALA A 126 -6.54 12.23 9.18
C ALA A 126 -5.20 12.78 9.71
N GLU A 127 -5.15 13.08 11.02
CA GLU A 127 -3.85 13.13 11.69
C GLU A 127 -3.07 11.85 11.33
N SER A 128 -1.76 11.97 11.19
CA SER A 128 -0.78 11.00 10.67
C SER A 128 -0.69 9.63 11.39
N LEU A 129 -1.82 9.03 11.75
CA LEU A 129 -1.98 7.75 12.42
C LEU A 129 -1.73 6.63 11.40
N GLY A 130 -0.48 6.53 10.93
CA GLY A 130 -0.09 5.47 9.99
C GLY A 130 1.22 5.73 9.24
N TYR A 131 1.69 6.98 9.18
CA TYR A 131 2.88 7.35 8.43
C TYR A 131 4.08 7.52 9.35
N ASP A 132 4.65 6.40 9.79
CA ASP A 132 5.90 6.40 10.54
C ASP A 132 7.11 6.72 9.65
N SER A 133 8.31 6.81 10.26
CA SER A 133 9.58 7.13 9.57
C SER A 133 9.89 6.20 8.39
N ASP A 134 9.36 4.98 8.43
CA ASP A 134 9.54 3.90 7.45
C ASP A 134 8.58 3.93 6.25
N SER A 135 7.61 4.86 6.23
CA SER A 135 6.66 5.01 5.12
C SER A 135 7.29 5.58 3.83
N ASP A 136 6.73 5.18 2.67
CA ASP A 136 7.05 5.67 1.31
C ASP A 136 6.45 7.04 0.97
N ILE A 137 6.08 7.82 1.98
CA ILE A 137 5.56 9.16 1.77
C ILE A 137 6.74 10.13 1.65
N GLU A 138 6.71 11.01 0.67
CA GLU A 138 7.74 12.03 0.49
C GLU A 138 7.55 13.11 1.56
N ASP A 139 8.61 13.37 2.33
CA ASP A 139 8.66 14.47 3.29
C ASP A 139 8.92 15.77 2.52
N ASP A 140 8.26 16.85 2.92
CA ASP A 140 8.71 18.17 2.53
C ASP A 140 10.04 18.45 3.21
N ASP A 141 11.12 18.48 2.42
CA ASP A 141 12.43 18.87 2.90
C ASP A 141 12.31 20.26 3.57
N ASP A 142 12.69 20.37 4.84
CA ASP A 142 12.79 21.62 5.58
C ASP A 142 14.04 22.42 5.13
N ASP A 143 14.16 22.61 3.82
CA ASP A 143 15.11 23.54 3.24
C ASP A 143 14.55 24.96 3.47
N THR A 144 14.79 25.49 4.67
CA THR A 144 14.74 26.94 4.90
C THR A 144 15.89 27.61 4.14
N GLU A 145 15.83 27.61 2.81
CA GLU A 145 16.33 28.75 2.04
C GLU A 145 15.17 29.71 1.86
N THR A 146 15.20 30.78 2.65
CA THR A 146 14.26 31.90 2.58
C THR A 146 14.20 32.48 1.16
N VAL A 147 13.23 32.02 0.36
CA VAL A 147 12.80 32.73 -0.86
C VAL A 147 11.55 33.54 -0.48
N PRO A 148 11.56 34.88 -0.63
CA PRO A 148 10.45 35.70 -0.18
C PRO A 148 9.17 35.44 -1.00
N PRO A 149 7.98 35.77 -0.45
CA PRO A 149 6.71 35.36 -1.01
C PRO A 149 6.47 36.02 -2.37
N LYS A 150 6.34 35.22 -3.43
CA LYS A 150 5.75 35.69 -4.69
C LYS A 150 4.26 35.93 -4.44
N THR A 151 3.95 37.17 -4.13
CA THR A 151 2.60 37.73 -4.17
C THR A 151 1.95 37.39 -5.52
N TYR A 152 0.79 36.76 -5.46
CA TYR A 152 -0.12 36.63 -6.59
C TYR A 152 -0.48 38.04 -7.08
N ARG A 153 0.13 38.45 -8.20
CA ARG A 153 -0.25 39.68 -8.88
C ARG A 153 -1.52 39.42 -9.69
N LYS A 154 -2.61 40.02 -9.23
CA LYS A 154 -3.77 40.39 -10.06
C LYS A 154 -3.27 41.16 -11.29
N SER A 155 -3.53 40.63 -12.47
CA SER A 155 -3.36 41.36 -13.72
C SER A 155 -4.44 42.43 -13.82
N ALA A 156 -4.10 43.65 -13.44
CA ALA A 156 -4.76 44.87 -13.91
C ALA A 156 -3.81 45.53 -14.91
N LEU A 157 -4.21 45.53 -16.17
CA LEU A 157 -3.52 46.24 -17.25
C LEU A 157 -3.89 47.71 -17.15
N ASP A 158 -2.89 48.58 -17.05
CA ASP A 158 -3.06 50.00 -17.33
C ASP A 158 -1.89 50.54 -18.16
N ALA A 159 -2.24 51.52 -18.99
CA ALA A 159 -1.56 51.99 -20.19
C ALA A 159 -0.16 52.60 -19.97
N PRO A 160 0.54 52.93 -21.07
CA PRO A 160 0.83 54.35 -21.28
C PRO A 160 0.62 54.86 -22.71
N LYS A 161 0.26 56.15 -22.76
CA LYS A 161 0.01 57.01 -23.94
C LYS A 161 1.33 57.53 -24.56
N THR A 162 1.36 57.65 -25.89
CA THR A 162 1.86 58.81 -26.70
C THR A 162 1.40 58.60 -28.16
N LYS A 163 0.43 59.38 -28.69
CA LYS A 163 0.58 60.52 -29.66
C LYS A 163 1.39 60.14 -30.92
N ASP A 164 0.89 60.12 -32.16
CA ASP A 164 0.29 61.24 -32.92
C ASP A 164 -0.47 60.80 -34.21
N ASP A 165 -1.47 61.63 -34.55
CA ASP A 165 -1.99 62.11 -35.85
C ASP A 165 -2.74 61.27 -36.92
N ARG A 166 -3.98 61.75 -37.17
CA ARG A 166 -4.69 62.02 -38.46
C ARG A 166 -5.33 60.91 -39.33
N SER A 167 -6.67 60.76 -39.22
CA SER A 167 -7.70 61.20 -40.22
C SER A 167 -9.02 60.39 -40.17
N THR A 168 -10.14 61.11 -40.05
CA THR A 168 -11.60 60.79 -40.16
C THR A 168 -12.08 60.38 -41.57
N PRO A 169 -13.39 60.04 -41.86
CA PRO A 169 -14.61 59.86 -41.04
C PRO A 169 -15.50 58.61 -41.36
N ALA A 170 -16.64 58.49 -40.66
CA ALA A 170 -17.72 57.46 -40.64
C ALA A 170 -18.50 57.24 -41.97
N PRO A 171 -19.49 56.31 -42.08
CA PRO A 171 -20.82 56.30 -41.38
C PRO A 171 -21.23 54.92 -40.80
N ASP A 172 -21.96 54.82 -39.67
CA ASP A 172 -23.43 54.79 -39.50
C ASP A 172 -24.14 53.57 -40.14
N ASP A 173 -24.59 52.60 -39.33
CA ASP A 173 -26.00 52.15 -39.33
C ASP A 173 -26.32 51.18 -38.18
N SER A 174 -27.54 51.30 -37.68
CA SER A 174 -28.08 50.65 -36.49
C SER A 174 -28.94 49.44 -36.86
N VAL A 175 -28.67 48.25 -36.32
CA VAL A 175 -29.71 47.19 -36.23
C VAL A 175 -29.54 46.36 -34.95
N LYS A 176 -30.57 46.41 -34.09
CA LYS A 176 -30.84 45.43 -33.03
C LYS A 176 -31.30 44.13 -33.67
N ALA A 177 -30.67 43.02 -33.34
CA ALA A 177 -31.22 41.68 -33.56
C ALA A 177 -30.95 40.81 -32.33
N GLU A 178 -31.97 40.05 -31.97
CA GLU A 178 -32.14 39.26 -30.77
C GLU A 178 -31.09 38.14 -30.69
N GLN A 179 -30.41 38.02 -29.55
CA GLN A 179 -29.51 36.90 -29.25
C GLN A 179 -30.33 35.81 -28.57
N GLU A 180 -30.55 34.72 -29.30
CA GLU A 180 -30.86 33.42 -28.72
C GLU A 180 -29.58 32.91 -28.02
N ASP A 181 -29.63 32.79 -26.70
CA ASP A 181 -28.62 32.12 -25.89
C ASP A 181 -28.66 30.61 -26.21
N GLU A 182 -27.89 30.18 -27.21
CA GLU A 182 -27.41 28.80 -27.27
C GLU A 182 -26.25 28.67 -26.28
N GLN A 183 -26.59 28.31 -25.04
CA GLN A 183 -25.64 27.68 -24.13
C GLN A 183 -25.14 26.40 -24.81
N GLU A 184 -23.87 26.41 -25.22
CA GLU A 184 -23.13 25.22 -25.61
C GLU A 184 -23.15 24.23 -24.42
N ASP A 185 -24.08 23.28 -24.48
CA ASP A 185 -24.09 22.06 -23.70
C ASP A 185 -22.87 21.24 -24.16
N GLU A 186 -21.75 21.45 -23.48
CA GLU A 186 -20.53 20.66 -23.64
C GLU A 186 -20.89 19.22 -23.27
N SER A 187 -21.20 18.44 -24.30
CA SER A 187 -21.67 17.07 -24.24
C SER A 187 -20.78 16.22 -23.32
N GLN A 188 -21.16 16.09 -22.05
CA GLN A 188 -20.53 15.16 -21.12
C GLN A 188 -20.89 13.75 -21.58
N VAL A 189 -19.96 13.13 -22.32
CA VAL A 189 -19.95 11.68 -22.47
C VAL A 189 -19.97 11.12 -21.04
N PRO A 190 -20.98 10.32 -20.64
CA PRO A 190 -21.04 9.82 -19.28
C PRO A 190 -19.82 8.92 -19.02
N GLY A 191 -18.83 9.47 -18.31
CA GLY A 191 -17.62 8.77 -17.92
C GLY A 191 -17.92 7.48 -17.16
N GLN A 192 -17.07 6.47 -17.31
CA GLN A 192 -17.26 5.18 -16.69
C GLN A 192 -17.35 5.34 -15.16
N LYS A 193 -18.48 4.95 -14.57
CA LYS A 193 -18.66 5.00 -13.11
C LYS A 193 -18.06 3.76 -12.45
N GLY A 194 -17.46 3.94 -11.28
CA GLY A 194 -16.88 2.86 -10.48
C GLY A 194 -16.78 3.25 -9.01
N ARG A 195 -16.10 2.41 -8.22
CA ARG A 195 -15.85 2.67 -6.80
C ARG A 195 -14.70 3.64 -6.64
N ILE A 196 -14.86 4.60 -5.74
CA ILE A 196 -13.82 5.54 -5.35
C ILE A 196 -13.58 5.34 -3.85
N ILE A 197 -12.33 5.08 -3.48
CA ILE A 197 -11.92 4.80 -2.10
C ILE A 197 -10.73 5.69 -1.73
N VAL A 198 -10.80 6.39 -0.61
CA VAL A 198 -9.68 7.19 -0.09
C VAL A 198 -8.93 6.40 0.97
N LEU A 199 -7.62 6.24 0.80
CA LEU A 199 -6.73 5.52 1.69
C LEU A 199 -5.88 6.50 2.49
N GLN A 200 -6.02 6.43 3.82
CA GLN A 200 -5.25 7.25 4.76
C GLN A 200 -4.13 6.47 5.46
N SER A 201 -4.15 5.14 5.46
CA SER A 201 -3.16 4.34 6.21
C SER A 201 -1.93 3.94 5.39
N PHE A 202 -1.99 4.06 4.07
CA PHE A 202 -0.95 3.57 3.15
C PHE A 202 -0.52 4.66 2.16
N ALA A 203 0.79 4.76 1.94
CA ALA A 203 1.35 5.70 0.97
C ALA A 203 1.06 5.26 -0.47
N TYR A 204 0.92 6.23 -1.37
CA TYR A 204 0.70 5.99 -2.79
C TYR A 204 1.72 5.02 -3.43
N PRO A 205 3.05 5.16 -3.23
CA PRO A 205 4.00 4.24 -3.85
C PRO A 205 3.83 2.80 -3.34
N THR A 206 3.61 2.63 -2.04
CA THR A 206 3.37 1.32 -1.42
C THR A 206 2.09 0.68 -1.96
N TRP A 207 0.97 1.42 -1.97
CA TRP A 207 -0.31 0.88 -2.44
C TRP A 207 -0.26 0.55 -3.94
N LYS A 208 0.40 1.37 -4.74
CA LYS A 208 0.57 1.12 -6.18
C LYS A 208 1.38 -0.16 -6.43
N ALA A 209 2.48 -0.34 -5.72
CA ALA A 209 3.28 -1.56 -5.79
C ALA A 209 2.48 -2.78 -5.30
N PHE A 210 1.66 -2.61 -4.27
CA PHE A 210 0.79 -3.67 -3.74
C PHE A 210 -0.28 -4.10 -4.75
N VAL A 211 -1.00 -3.16 -5.37
CA VAL A 211 -1.97 -3.48 -6.44
C VAL A 211 -1.27 -4.21 -7.60
N TYR A 212 -0.08 -3.78 -7.99
CA TYR A 212 0.71 -4.48 -9.01
C TYR A 212 1.10 -5.90 -8.58
N TYR A 213 1.47 -6.11 -7.32
CA TYR A 213 1.75 -7.43 -6.75
C TYR A 213 0.51 -8.33 -6.77
N LEU A 214 -0.68 -7.82 -6.43
CA LEU A 214 -1.93 -8.61 -6.49
C LEU A 214 -2.22 -9.11 -7.91
N TYR A 215 -1.82 -8.34 -8.93
CA TYR A 215 -2.04 -8.68 -10.33
C TYR A 215 -1.01 -9.65 -10.89
N THR A 216 0.25 -9.50 -10.48
CA THR A 216 1.39 -10.12 -11.17
C THR A 216 2.21 -11.07 -10.31
N GLY A 217 2.00 -11.04 -8.99
CA GLY A 217 2.85 -11.71 -8.00
C GLY A 217 4.25 -11.09 -7.85
N LYS A 218 4.54 -9.97 -8.52
CA LYS A 218 5.87 -9.34 -8.52
C LYS A 218 5.87 -8.07 -7.67
N VAL A 219 6.96 -7.85 -6.94
CA VAL A 219 7.21 -6.64 -6.15
C VAL A 219 8.67 -6.23 -6.33
N GLU A 220 8.94 -4.92 -6.31
CA GLU A 220 10.29 -4.35 -6.36
C GLU A 220 10.49 -3.43 -5.15
N PHE A 221 11.60 -3.61 -4.44
CA PHE A 221 11.89 -2.89 -3.21
C PHE A 221 13.00 -1.87 -3.38
N THR A 222 12.75 -0.63 -2.93
CA THR A 222 13.76 0.42 -2.84
C THR A 222 14.80 0.10 -1.76
N ARG A 223 15.88 0.86 -1.76
CA ARG A 223 16.88 0.82 -0.68
C ARG A 223 16.27 1.23 0.66
N LEU A 224 16.90 0.79 1.75
CA LEU A 224 16.54 1.27 3.09
C LEU A 224 17.00 2.73 3.22
N LYS A 225 16.21 3.58 3.88
CA LYS A 225 16.57 4.99 4.14
C LYS A 225 17.90 5.14 4.90
N SER A 226 18.28 4.13 5.68
CA SER A 226 19.54 4.07 6.43
C SER A 226 20.76 3.72 5.58
N GLN A 227 20.58 3.27 4.34
CA GLN A 227 21.70 3.05 3.43
C GLN A 227 22.19 4.40 2.90
N LYS A 228 23.51 4.60 2.88
CA LYS A 228 24.13 5.81 2.31
C LYS A 228 23.60 6.04 0.89
N PRO A 229 23.29 7.30 0.50
CA PRO A 229 22.88 7.61 -0.85
C PRO A 229 23.98 7.14 -1.81
N ALA A 230 23.67 6.25 -2.76
CA ALA A 230 24.56 6.12 -3.91
C ALA A 230 24.37 7.36 -4.77
N VAL A 231 25.50 7.91 -5.24
CA VAL A 231 25.52 8.88 -6.32
C VAL A 231 24.83 8.23 -7.52
N GLN A 232 23.55 8.54 -7.74
CA GLN A 232 22.84 8.10 -8.93
C GLN A 232 22.80 9.26 -9.93
N PRO A 233 23.15 9.02 -11.22
CA PRO A 233 22.97 10.02 -12.26
C PRO A 233 21.49 10.34 -12.43
N LEU A 234 21.18 11.63 -12.48
CA LEU A 234 19.85 12.15 -12.74
C LEU A 234 19.43 11.81 -14.18
N ALA A 235 18.59 10.79 -14.34
CA ALA A 235 17.83 10.57 -15.57
C ALA A 235 16.50 9.88 -15.25
N LYS A 236 15.49 10.65 -14.85
CA LYS A 236 14.09 10.21 -14.84
C LYS A 236 13.54 10.25 -16.27
N THR A 237 14.00 9.35 -17.12
CA THR A 237 13.22 8.98 -18.31
C THR A 237 12.21 7.95 -17.85
N VAL A 238 10.92 8.26 -17.94
CA VAL A 238 9.83 7.29 -17.74
C VAL A 238 9.91 6.27 -18.88
N GLN A 239 10.81 5.31 -18.78
CA GLN A 239 10.77 4.14 -19.64
C GLN A 239 9.54 3.34 -19.25
N MET A 240 8.66 3.10 -20.23
CA MET A 240 7.63 2.07 -20.16
C MET A 240 8.34 0.72 -19.98
N SER A 241 8.59 0.34 -18.73
CA SER A 241 9.25 -0.91 -18.36
C SER A 241 8.24 -1.82 -17.69
N ALA A 242 8.32 -3.12 -17.94
CA ALA A 242 7.52 -4.12 -17.26
C ALA A 242 7.98 -4.38 -15.81
N LYS A 243 8.85 -3.51 -15.26
CA LYS A 243 9.31 -3.61 -13.87
C LYS A 243 8.19 -3.18 -12.92
N ALA A 244 8.18 -3.78 -11.73
CA ALA A 244 7.21 -3.44 -10.72
C ALA A 244 7.46 -2.01 -10.22
N PRO A 245 6.41 -1.25 -9.86
CA PRO A 245 6.59 0.02 -9.17
C PRO A 245 7.40 -0.19 -7.88
N PRO A 246 8.49 0.57 -7.65
CA PRO A 246 9.31 0.38 -6.48
C PRO A 246 8.62 0.94 -5.23
N CYS A 247 8.82 0.29 -4.08
CA CYS A 247 8.33 0.72 -2.75
C CYS A 247 9.32 0.34 -1.64
N SER A 248 9.20 0.95 -0.46
CA SER A 248 9.97 0.60 0.73
C SER A 248 9.60 -0.80 1.19
N PRO A 249 10.59 -1.66 1.45
CA PRO A 249 10.32 -2.98 1.98
C PRO A 249 9.72 -2.90 3.40
N LYS A 250 9.99 -1.84 4.19
CA LYS A 250 9.37 -1.66 5.51
C LYS A 250 7.89 -1.32 5.41
N SER A 251 7.52 -0.38 4.54
CA SER A 251 6.12 -0.04 4.26
C SER A 251 5.34 -1.25 3.77
N MET A 252 5.95 -2.02 2.86
CA MET A 252 5.30 -3.22 2.33
C MET A 252 5.19 -4.33 3.38
N TYR A 253 6.19 -4.49 4.26
CA TYR A 253 6.12 -5.43 5.38
C TYR A 253 4.96 -5.05 6.32
N LYS A 254 4.86 -3.78 6.71
CA LYS A 254 3.75 -3.25 7.53
C LYS A 254 2.39 -3.56 6.87
N LEU A 255 2.24 -3.19 5.60
CA LEU A 255 1.00 -3.46 4.86
C LEU A 255 0.70 -4.97 4.82
N ALA A 256 1.68 -5.81 4.51
CA ALA A 256 1.48 -7.24 4.42
C ALA A 256 1.13 -7.88 5.78
N ASP A 257 1.70 -7.38 6.87
CA ASP A 257 1.38 -7.81 8.24
C ASP A 257 -0.05 -7.40 8.62
N GLU A 258 -0.42 -6.14 8.40
CA GLU A 258 -1.79 -5.64 8.66
C GLU A 258 -2.86 -6.38 7.84
N LEU A 259 -2.54 -6.78 6.61
CA LEU A 259 -3.44 -7.53 5.74
C LEU A 259 -3.35 -9.06 5.87
N GLY A 260 -2.44 -9.58 6.70
CA GLY A 260 -2.23 -11.02 6.89
C GLY A 260 -1.68 -11.77 5.66
N ILE A 261 -0.93 -11.09 4.78
CA ILE A 261 -0.36 -11.66 3.55
C ILE A 261 1.06 -12.15 3.82
N SER A 262 1.18 -13.35 4.41
CA SER A 262 2.47 -13.89 4.89
C SER A 262 3.54 -14.02 3.80
N GLU A 263 3.16 -14.37 2.57
CA GLU A 263 4.10 -14.47 1.45
C GLU A 263 4.79 -13.11 1.18
N LEU A 264 4.00 -12.04 1.07
CA LEU A 264 4.50 -10.70 0.82
C LEU A 264 5.29 -10.15 2.02
N LYS A 265 4.83 -10.46 3.24
CA LYS A 265 5.53 -10.14 4.50
C LYS A 265 6.93 -10.76 4.51
N ASN A 266 7.04 -12.05 4.15
CA ASN A 266 8.31 -12.76 4.08
C ASN A 266 9.25 -12.23 2.99
N LEU A 267 8.70 -11.89 1.80
CA LEU A 267 9.48 -11.26 0.72
C LEU A 267 10.07 -9.92 1.17
N ALA A 268 9.27 -9.09 1.83
CA ALA A 268 9.71 -7.81 2.36
C ALA A 268 10.76 -7.99 3.48
N GLN A 269 10.56 -8.93 4.40
CA GLN A 269 11.54 -9.25 5.45
C GLN A 269 12.89 -9.71 4.88
N ALA A 270 12.86 -10.62 3.90
CA ALA A 270 14.06 -11.13 3.25
C ALA A 270 14.84 -10.00 2.54
N ASP A 271 14.11 -9.08 1.91
CA ASP A 271 14.70 -7.91 1.27
C ASP A 271 15.34 -6.96 2.30
N ILE A 272 14.66 -6.66 3.42
CA ILE A 272 15.24 -5.89 4.54
C ILE A 272 16.54 -6.54 5.01
N GLN A 273 16.49 -7.85 5.31
CA GLN A 273 17.64 -8.61 5.79
C GLN A 273 18.82 -8.55 4.79
N SER A 274 18.55 -8.64 3.49
CA SER A 274 19.57 -8.57 2.44
C SER A 274 20.27 -7.21 2.37
N LYS A 275 19.61 -6.14 2.86
CA LYS A 275 20.07 -4.76 2.82
C LYS A 275 20.74 -4.30 4.12
N LEU A 276 20.79 -5.15 5.14
CA LEU A 276 21.52 -4.90 6.38
C LEU A 276 23.04 -4.96 6.17
N SER A 277 23.76 -4.05 6.81
CA SER A 277 25.22 -3.97 6.79
C SER A 277 25.74 -3.35 8.09
N GLY A 278 27.04 -3.46 8.36
CA GLY A 278 27.65 -2.78 9.51
C GLY A 278 27.46 -1.27 9.50
N ASP A 279 27.30 -0.66 8.31
CA ASP A 279 27.12 0.78 8.17
C ASP A 279 25.73 1.27 8.61
N ASN A 280 24.70 0.44 8.46
CA ASN A 280 23.31 0.85 8.74
C ASN A 280 22.68 0.14 9.94
N ILE A 281 23.27 -0.93 10.47
CA ILE A 281 22.64 -1.79 11.48
C ILE A 281 22.24 -1.04 12.76
N LEU A 282 23.01 -0.04 13.20
CA LEU A 282 22.65 0.76 14.39
C LEU A 282 21.41 1.63 14.14
N ALA A 283 21.30 2.21 12.94
CA ALA A 283 20.13 3.00 12.57
C ALA A 283 18.88 2.11 12.46
N GLU A 284 19.05 0.88 11.96
CA GLU A 284 17.96 -0.10 11.83
C GLU A 284 17.49 -0.60 13.19
N LEU A 285 18.39 -1.15 14.02
CA LEU A 285 18.07 -1.72 15.34
C LEU A 285 17.24 -0.78 16.23
N PHE A 286 17.55 0.51 16.19
CA PHE A 286 16.92 1.52 17.05
C PHE A 286 15.84 2.33 16.34
N SER A 287 15.43 1.88 15.16
CA SER A 287 14.33 2.46 14.41
C SER A 287 12.99 2.19 15.09
N THR A 288 12.01 3.07 14.85
CA THR A 288 10.63 2.85 15.32
C THR A 288 10.05 1.55 14.75
N PHE A 289 10.42 1.20 13.52
CA PHE A 289 9.95 -0.02 12.85
C PHE A 289 10.36 -1.28 13.62
N THR A 290 11.65 -1.41 13.96
CA THR A 290 12.19 -2.55 14.71
C THR A 290 11.56 -2.68 16.09
N SER A 291 11.22 -1.56 16.74
CA SER A 291 10.54 -1.60 18.04
C SER A 291 9.12 -2.18 17.97
N ARG A 292 8.47 -2.20 16.80
CA ARG A 292 7.08 -2.64 16.61
C ARG A 292 6.95 -4.06 16.12
N TYR A 293 7.93 -4.57 15.37
CA TYR A 293 7.84 -5.89 14.73
C TYR A 293 8.90 -6.83 15.29
N ASP A 294 8.43 -7.79 16.10
CA ASP A 294 9.27 -8.77 16.78
C ASP A 294 10.14 -9.58 15.81
N ASP A 295 9.56 -10.06 14.70
CA ASP A 295 10.29 -10.85 13.70
C ASP A 295 11.44 -10.05 13.05
N ILE A 296 11.24 -8.73 12.87
CA ILE A 296 12.26 -7.83 12.33
C ILE A 296 13.34 -7.59 13.39
N ARG A 297 12.95 -7.31 14.63
CA ARG A 297 13.86 -7.12 15.75
C ARG A 297 14.78 -8.31 15.93
N ASP A 298 14.22 -9.52 15.98
CA ASP A 298 15.01 -10.73 16.21
C ASP A 298 15.96 -10.99 15.05
N MET A 299 15.52 -10.74 13.81
CA MET A 299 16.35 -10.83 12.61
C MET A 299 17.50 -9.81 12.60
N GLU A 300 17.23 -8.55 12.91
CA GLU A 300 18.25 -7.49 12.98
C GLU A 300 19.24 -7.73 14.12
N ILE A 301 18.76 -8.13 15.31
CA ILE A 301 19.61 -8.48 16.45
C ILE A 301 20.53 -9.67 16.11
N THR A 302 19.99 -10.68 15.42
CA THR A 302 20.79 -11.82 14.91
C THR A 302 21.88 -11.35 13.97
N PHE A 303 21.53 -10.52 12.98
CA PHE A 303 22.51 -9.97 12.04
C PHE A 303 23.59 -9.16 12.77
N ALA A 304 23.19 -8.29 13.70
CA ALA A 304 24.08 -7.43 14.44
C ALA A 304 25.09 -8.22 15.27
N CYS A 305 24.61 -9.26 15.97
CA CYS A 305 25.45 -10.13 16.79
C CYS A 305 26.33 -11.04 15.94
N ASP A 306 25.87 -11.55 14.80
CA ASP A 306 26.63 -12.57 14.06
C ASP A 306 27.59 -11.96 13.04
N LYS A 307 27.20 -10.85 12.41
CA LYS A 307 27.89 -10.29 11.23
C LYS A 307 28.36 -8.85 11.38
N ALA A 308 27.92 -8.13 12.42
CA ALA A 308 28.24 -6.71 12.59
C ALA A 308 28.68 -6.32 14.02
N LYS A 309 29.34 -7.22 14.75
CA LYS A 309 29.87 -6.96 16.12
C LYS A 309 30.76 -5.73 16.19
N ASP A 310 31.60 -5.50 15.18
CA ASP A 310 32.52 -4.36 15.14
C ASP A 310 31.76 -3.02 15.06
N ALA A 311 30.69 -2.97 14.27
CA ALA A 311 29.83 -1.80 14.17
C ALA A 311 29.11 -1.51 15.49
N LEU A 312 28.60 -2.55 16.16
CA LEU A 312 28.02 -2.42 17.50
C LEU A 312 29.05 -1.86 18.50
N LYS A 313 30.25 -2.44 18.53
CA LYS A 313 31.33 -1.99 19.42
C LYS A 313 31.71 -0.53 19.18
N ALA A 314 31.80 -0.12 17.91
CA ALA A 314 32.22 1.22 17.53
C ALA A 314 31.14 2.28 17.82
N GLY A 315 29.86 1.97 17.58
CA GLY A 315 28.81 3.00 17.59
C GLY A 315 27.85 2.96 18.79
N MET A 316 27.74 1.85 19.54
CA MET A 316 26.74 1.71 20.61
C MET A 316 26.88 2.77 21.71
N SER A 317 28.10 2.99 22.20
CA SER A 317 28.35 4.00 23.24
C SER A 317 28.02 5.40 22.76
N SER A 318 28.40 5.74 21.53
CA SER A 318 28.07 7.04 20.92
C SER A 318 26.56 7.23 20.80
N TRP A 319 25.85 6.21 20.33
CA TRP A 319 24.39 6.23 20.22
C TRP A 319 23.71 6.42 21.58
N MET A 320 24.09 5.65 22.60
CA MET A 320 23.50 5.76 23.95
C MET A 320 23.72 7.14 24.59
N ASN A 321 24.86 7.79 24.33
CA ASN A 321 25.17 9.10 24.90
C ASN A 321 24.53 10.27 24.16
N THR A 322 24.11 10.08 22.90
CA THR A 322 23.55 11.15 22.05
C THR A 322 22.03 11.12 21.99
N ILE A 323 21.41 9.99 22.34
CA ILE A 323 19.98 9.80 22.17
C ILE A 323 19.17 10.36 23.36
N PRO A 324 18.01 11.02 23.11
CA PRO A 324 17.12 11.46 24.18
C PRO A 324 16.58 10.29 25.04
N ALA A 325 16.35 10.54 26.34
CA ALA A 325 15.94 9.52 27.30
C ALA A 325 14.63 8.80 26.94
N ASN A 326 13.68 9.49 26.30
CA ASN A 326 12.44 8.89 25.81
C ASN A 326 12.67 7.87 24.69
N ILE A 327 13.60 8.14 23.78
CA ILE A 327 13.96 7.23 22.69
C ILE A 327 14.77 6.04 23.22
N LEU A 328 15.63 6.26 24.21
CA LEU A 328 16.32 5.18 24.90
C LEU A 328 15.31 4.23 25.58
N LYS A 329 14.33 4.79 26.31
CA LYS A 329 13.27 4.01 26.96
C LYS A 329 12.46 3.20 25.95
N ARG A 330 12.11 3.77 24.80
CA ARG A 330 11.41 3.08 23.72
C ARG A 330 12.19 1.88 23.17
N ASN A 331 13.52 1.99 23.14
CA ASN A 331 14.42 0.97 22.61
C ASN A 331 15.01 0.04 23.69
N ALA A 332 14.57 0.13 24.94
CA ALA A 332 15.14 -0.64 26.05
C ALA A 332 15.07 -2.15 25.82
N THR A 333 13.98 -2.64 25.22
CA THR A 333 13.82 -4.06 24.84
C THR A 333 14.89 -4.51 23.86
N VAL A 334 15.18 -3.71 22.83
CA VAL A 334 16.22 -4.01 21.83
C VAL A 334 17.59 -4.10 22.51
N VAL A 335 17.91 -3.14 23.39
CA VAL A 335 19.16 -3.13 24.14
C VAL A 335 19.27 -4.37 25.05
N GLY A 336 18.21 -4.72 25.78
CA GLY A 336 18.17 -5.90 26.64
C GLY A 336 18.45 -7.19 25.87
N LEU A 337 17.74 -7.41 24.75
CA LEU A 337 17.91 -8.58 23.90
C LEU A 337 19.30 -8.65 23.25
N LEU A 338 19.89 -7.49 22.88
CA LEU A 338 21.28 -7.44 22.41
C LEU A 338 22.26 -7.88 23.49
N VAL A 339 22.10 -7.40 24.72
CA VAL A 339 22.95 -7.79 25.86
C VAL A 339 22.81 -9.28 26.14
N GLU A 340 21.59 -9.81 26.19
CA GLU A 340 21.32 -11.24 26.39
C GLU A 340 21.99 -12.08 25.30
N LYS A 341 21.84 -11.71 24.03
CA LYS A 341 22.41 -12.46 22.91
C LYS A 341 23.93 -12.39 22.82
N LEU A 342 24.52 -11.25 23.20
CA LEU A 342 25.99 -11.11 23.26
C LEU A 342 26.59 -11.83 24.46
N ALA A 343 25.86 -11.91 25.59
CA ALA A 343 26.27 -12.63 26.79
C ALA A 343 26.09 -14.14 26.67
N ALA A 344 25.16 -14.60 25.82
CA ALA A 344 25.00 -16.00 25.51
C ALA A 344 26.29 -16.55 24.89
N ALA A 345 26.89 -17.56 25.53
CA ALA A 345 28.04 -18.27 24.98
C ALA A 345 27.66 -18.85 23.60
N PRO A 346 28.60 -18.91 22.63
CA PRO A 346 28.33 -19.57 21.36
C PRO A 346 27.86 -21.00 21.65
N THR A 347 26.63 -21.31 21.27
CA THR A 347 26.10 -22.67 21.36
C THR A 347 27.10 -23.58 20.66
N PRO A 348 27.63 -24.63 21.32
CA PRO A 348 28.50 -25.57 20.64
C PRO A 348 27.78 -26.04 19.39
N ALA A 349 28.45 -25.94 18.23
CA ALA A 349 27.91 -26.49 16.99
C ALA A 349 27.41 -27.91 17.29
N PRO A 350 26.20 -28.29 16.83
CA PRO A 350 25.73 -29.65 17.03
C PRO A 350 26.83 -30.58 16.52
N ALA A 351 27.30 -31.46 17.42
CA ALA A 351 28.33 -32.43 17.07
C ALA A 351 27.93 -33.09 15.74
N PRO A 352 28.86 -33.25 14.78
CA PRO A 352 28.53 -33.84 13.50
C PRO A 352 27.79 -35.14 13.76
N ALA A 353 26.59 -35.26 13.20
CA ALA A 353 25.75 -36.44 13.39
C ALA A 353 26.62 -37.67 13.11
N ILE A 354 26.91 -38.45 14.16
CA ILE A 354 27.65 -39.70 14.00
C ILE A 354 26.82 -40.55 13.04
N GLN A 355 27.30 -40.69 11.81
CA GLN A 355 26.66 -41.54 10.82
C GLN A 355 26.70 -42.96 11.38
N LYS A 356 25.54 -43.46 11.85
CA LYS A 356 25.44 -44.82 12.35
C LYS A 356 25.95 -45.77 11.25
N PRO A 357 26.91 -46.66 11.54
CA PRO A 357 27.43 -47.59 10.54
C PRO A 357 26.29 -48.36 9.90
N THR A 358 26.16 -48.29 8.57
CA THR A 358 25.13 -49.04 7.82
C THR A 358 25.46 -50.52 7.67
N HIS A 359 26.64 -50.93 8.12
CA HIS A 359 27.19 -52.29 8.08
C HIS A 359 28.08 -52.57 9.30
N CYS A 360 28.22 -53.84 9.68
CA CYS A 360 29.23 -54.24 10.66
C CYS A 360 30.65 -54.13 10.05
N PRO A 361 31.60 -53.45 10.70
CA PRO A 361 32.96 -53.29 10.16
C PRO A 361 33.77 -54.59 10.11
N SER A 362 33.39 -55.61 10.88
CA SER A 362 34.10 -56.90 10.93
C SER A 362 33.65 -57.91 9.88
N CYS A 363 32.39 -57.84 9.42
CA CYS A 363 31.83 -58.87 8.51
C CYS A 363 30.99 -58.30 7.37
N SER A 364 30.89 -56.97 7.26
CA SER A 364 30.15 -56.24 6.21
C SER A 364 28.65 -56.55 6.11
N TYR A 365 28.07 -57.24 7.09
CA TYR A 365 26.65 -57.58 7.12
C TYR A 365 25.78 -56.32 7.30
N GLY A 366 24.77 -56.11 6.45
CA GLY A 366 24.00 -54.87 6.33
C GLY A 366 22.47 -55.03 6.27
N ARG A 367 21.79 -54.00 6.80
CA ARG A 367 20.34 -53.73 6.86
C ARG A 367 19.39 -54.94 6.85
N ASN A 368 19.13 -55.48 8.04
CA ASN A 368 17.78 -55.83 8.51
C ASN A 368 17.80 -55.98 10.03
N GLY A 369 17.22 -55.02 10.74
CA GLY A 369 16.89 -55.13 12.16
C GLY A 369 17.97 -54.67 13.14
N TYR A 370 18.16 -53.35 13.26
CA TYR A 370 18.67 -52.80 14.53
C TYR A 370 17.50 -52.76 15.53
N GLN A 371 17.22 -53.91 16.15
CA GLN A 371 16.77 -53.88 17.54
C GLN A 371 18.02 -53.72 18.42
N PHE A 372 17.89 -52.96 19.50
CA PHE A 372 18.93 -52.49 20.41
C PHE A 372 19.85 -53.60 20.98
N TYR A 373 20.76 -54.15 20.18
CA TYR A 373 21.78 -55.08 20.66
C TYR A 373 23.16 -54.47 20.45
N LEU A 374 23.92 -54.40 21.55
CA LEU A 374 25.32 -53.98 21.59
C LEU A 374 26.24 -54.88 20.73
N ARG A 375 25.73 -55.93 20.07
CA ARG A 375 26.51 -56.92 19.30
C ARG A 375 25.89 -57.23 17.93
N CYS A 376 26.74 -57.52 16.95
CA CYS A 376 26.32 -58.02 15.63
C CYS A 376 25.87 -59.48 15.71
N ASN A 377 24.68 -59.80 15.20
CA ASN A 377 24.16 -61.18 15.21
C ASN A 377 24.93 -62.16 14.32
N ASN A 378 25.68 -61.69 13.32
CA ASN A 378 26.41 -62.57 12.40
C ASN A 378 27.81 -62.94 12.91
N CYS A 379 28.51 -62.02 13.58
CA CYS A 379 29.90 -62.23 14.02
C CYS A 379 30.15 -61.92 15.51
N SER A 380 29.12 -61.61 16.29
CA SER A 380 29.19 -61.23 17.71
C SER A 380 30.05 -59.99 18.01
N TYR A 381 30.44 -59.20 17.00
CA TYR A 381 31.23 -57.97 17.17
C TYR A 381 30.51 -56.97 18.06
N ASN A 382 31.20 -56.45 19.09
CA ASN A 382 30.64 -55.55 20.09
C ASN A 382 30.80 -54.08 19.68
N PHE A 383 29.68 -53.37 19.51
CA PHE A 383 29.65 -51.97 19.11
C PHE A 383 29.92 -50.99 20.28
N SER A 384 30.04 -51.49 21.52
CA SER A 384 30.28 -50.66 22.71
C SER A 384 31.63 -49.94 22.74
N ASN A 385 32.58 -50.32 21.89
CA ASN A 385 33.94 -49.77 21.86
C ASN A 385 34.17 -48.77 20.71
N SER A 386 33.11 -48.37 19.98
CA SER A 386 33.22 -47.56 18.76
C SER A 386 32.33 -46.31 18.74
N PHE A 387 31.77 -45.93 19.89
CA PHE A 387 30.98 -44.70 20.07
C PHE A 387 31.54 -43.84 21.18
#